data_AF-A0A239P6U6-F1
#
_entry.id   AF-A0A239P6U6-F1
#
_cell.length_a   1.000
_cell.length_b   1.000
_cell.length_c   1.000
_cell.angle_alpha   90.00
_cell.angle_beta   90.00
_cell.angle_gamma   90.00
#
_symmetry.space_group_name_H-M   'P 1'
#
loop_
_entity.id
_entity.type
_entity.pdbx_description
1 polymer ?
#
loop_
_entity_poly.entity_id
_entity_poly.type
_entity_poly.pdbx_seq_one_letter_code
_entity_poly.pdbx_strand_id
1 'polypeptide(L)'
;MNLSLITREAVLAAMAECDHVGRDRFLEIYGFERARRYVLRHDGVHYDSKAIIGVAHRYVTGHPLTAGEFSGGRRTVGRLLTRLGFDVVTDGPR
;
A
#
# COMPACT_ATOMS: atom_id res chain seq x y z
N MET A 1 -14.46 4.86 -4.72
CA MET A 1 -13.47 5.23 -3.68
C MET A 1 -12.64 6.42 -4.13
N ASN A 2 -12.05 7.17 -3.19
CA ASN A 2 -11.18 8.29 -3.54
C ASN A 2 -9.76 8.08 -2.99
N LEU A 3 -8.85 7.67 -3.86
CA LEU A 3 -7.43 7.49 -3.50
C LEU A 3 -6.65 8.81 -3.41
N SER A 4 -7.20 9.94 -3.88
CA SER A 4 -6.49 11.23 -3.85
C SER A 4 -6.41 11.85 -2.47
N LEU A 5 -7.22 11.35 -1.51
CA LEU A 5 -7.20 11.78 -0.11
C LEU A 5 -6.00 11.20 0.65
N ILE A 6 -5.37 10.15 0.13
CA ILE A 6 -4.26 9.48 0.80
C ILE A 6 -3.03 10.39 0.78
N THR A 7 -2.51 10.68 1.97
CA THR A 7 -1.31 11.49 2.16
C THR A 7 -0.08 10.62 2.39
N ARG A 8 1.10 11.25 2.39
CA ARG A 8 2.36 10.55 2.69
C ARG A 8 2.36 10.00 4.12
N GLU A 9 1.85 10.76 5.07
CA GLU A 9 1.77 10.42 6.48
C GLU A 9 0.86 9.20 6.71
N ALA A 10 -0.26 9.13 5.99
CA ALA A 10 -1.14 7.97 6.03
C ALA A 10 -0.47 6.68 5.52
N VAL A 11 0.37 6.80 4.48
CA VAL A 11 1.17 5.67 3.97
C VAL A 11 2.24 5.25 4.99
N LEU A 12 2.94 6.20 5.61
CA LEU A 12 3.91 5.90 6.67
C LEU A 12 3.25 5.21 7.88
N ALA A 13 2.08 5.67 8.30
CA ALA A 13 1.34 5.07 9.40
C ALA A 13 0.93 3.62 9.10
N ALA A 14 0.47 3.36 7.86
CA ALA A 14 0.16 1.99 7.42
C ALA A 14 1.41 1.09 7.36
N MET A 15 2.57 1.63 6.97
CA MET A 15 3.84 0.88 7.00
C MET A 15 4.27 0.57 8.44
N ALA A 16 4.21 1.55 9.34
CA ALA A 16 4.54 1.34 10.75
C ALA A 16 3.65 0.28 11.41
N GLU A 17 2.35 0.24 11.05
CA GLU A 17 1.48 -0.83 11.53
C GLU A 17 1.86 -2.18 10.94
N CYS A 18 2.18 -2.25 9.65
CA CYS A 18 2.68 -3.46 9.00
C CYS A 18 3.98 -3.97 9.65
N ASP A 19 4.89 -3.07 10.04
CA ASP A 19 6.11 -3.41 10.75
C ASP A 19 5.81 -3.94 12.17
N HIS A 20 4.82 -3.38 12.84
CA HIS A 20 4.43 -3.78 14.20
C HIS A 20 3.76 -5.16 14.23
N VAL A 21 2.83 -5.43 13.32
CA VAL A 21 2.05 -6.69 13.31
C VAL A 21 2.71 -7.79 12.47
N GLY A 22 3.64 -7.42 11.59
CA GLY A 22 4.28 -8.30 10.61
C GLY A 22 3.49 -8.42 9.31
N ARG A 23 4.22 -8.55 8.20
CA ARG A 23 3.68 -8.55 6.83
C ARG A 23 2.56 -9.56 6.60
N ASP A 24 2.76 -10.82 6.96
CA ASP A 24 1.79 -11.90 6.67
C ASP A 24 0.51 -11.70 7.47
N ARG A 25 0.66 -11.30 8.73
CA ARG A 25 -0.47 -10.99 9.61
C ARG A 25 -1.23 -9.76 9.16
N PHE A 26 -0.53 -8.73 8.69
CA PHE A 26 -1.13 -7.52 8.11
C PHE A 26 -2.02 -7.87 6.91
N LEU A 27 -1.53 -8.74 6.02
CA LEU A 27 -2.30 -9.21 4.86
C LEU A 27 -3.56 -9.98 5.29
N GLU A 28 -3.45 -10.87 6.27
CA GLU A 28 -4.60 -11.61 6.82
C GLU A 28 -5.65 -10.70 7.45
N ILE A 29 -5.23 -9.75 8.31
CA ILE A 29 -6.13 -8.82 9.01
C ILE A 29 -6.97 -8.01 8.03
N TYR A 30 -6.35 -7.56 6.94
CA TYR A 30 -6.97 -6.66 5.97
C TYR A 30 -7.48 -7.34 4.70
N GLY A 31 -7.34 -8.67 4.59
CA GLY A 31 -7.82 -9.45 3.45
C GLY A 31 -7.11 -9.14 2.14
N PHE A 32 -5.80 -8.89 2.20
CA PHE A 32 -4.96 -8.67 1.01
C PHE A 32 -4.10 -9.88 0.68
N GLU A 33 -3.74 -10.02 -0.59
CA GLU A 33 -2.74 -10.97 -1.04
C GLU A 33 -1.37 -10.32 -1.18
N ARG A 34 -0.31 -11.14 -1.15
CA ARG A 34 1.05 -10.70 -1.48
C ARG A 34 1.09 -10.07 -2.87
N ALA A 35 1.78 -8.94 -2.97
CA ALA A 35 1.99 -8.23 -4.21
C ALA A 35 2.90 -9.06 -5.13
N ARG A 36 2.41 -9.28 -6.35
CA ARG A 36 3.12 -10.09 -7.36
C ARG A 36 3.98 -9.27 -8.32
N ARG A 37 3.77 -7.95 -8.36
CA ARG A 37 4.41 -7.04 -9.34
C ARG A 37 4.78 -5.71 -8.75
N TYR A 38 3.88 -5.03 -8.05
CA TYR A 38 4.15 -3.68 -7.53
C TYR A 38 4.43 -3.73 -6.04
N VAL A 39 5.68 -3.48 -5.67
CA VAL A 39 6.14 -3.49 -4.29
C VAL A 39 6.59 -2.08 -3.92
N LEU A 40 6.17 -1.61 -2.75
CA LEU A 40 6.60 -0.33 -2.19
C LEU A 40 7.92 -0.56 -1.45
N ARG A 41 8.94 0.24 -1.72
CA ARG A 41 10.22 0.19 -1.01
C ARG A 41 10.39 1.44 -0.15
N HIS A 42 10.70 1.24 1.13
CA HIS A 42 10.99 2.32 2.06
C HIS A 42 12.05 1.85 3.06
N ASP A 43 13.12 2.63 3.24
CA ASP A 43 14.22 2.35 4.18
C ASP A 43 14.79 0.92 4.10
N GLY A 44 14.90 0.38 2.88
CA GLY A 44 15.41 -0.96 2.62
C GLY A 44 14.39 -2.10 2.81
N VAL A 45 13.19 -1.79 3.28
CA VAL A 45 12.09 -2.74 3.49
C VAL A 45 11.13 -2.73 2.30
N HIS A 46 10.52 -3.89 2.03
CA HIS A 46 9.59 -4.11 0.94
C HIS A 46 8.18 -4.41 1.44
N TYR A 47 7.21 -3.64 0.96
CA TYR A 47 5.80 -3.71 1.37
C TYR A 47 4.87 -4.02 0.19
N ASP A 48 3.78 -4.72 0.47
CA ASP A 48 2.73 -4.98 -0.52
C ASP A 48 1.96 -3.68 -0.82
N SER A 49 2.32 -3.03 -1.93
CA SER A 49 1.88 -1.67 -2.23
C SER A 49 0.36 -1.48 -2.17
N LYS A 50 -0.40 -2.49 -2.63
CA LYS A 50 -1.86 -2.48 -2.59
C LYS A 50 -2.38 -2.52 -1.15
N ALA A 51 -1.84 -3.40 -0.32
CA ALA A 51 -2.26 -3.53 1.07
C ALA A 51 -1.99 -2.24 1.85
N ILE A 52 -0.79 -1.66 1.68
CA ILE A 52 -0.43 -0.39 2.32
C ILE A 52 -1.39 0.73 1.92
N ILE A 53 -1.70 0.90 0.63
CA ILE A 53 -2.65 1.93 0.18
C ILE A 53 -4.06 1.69 0.74
N GLY A 54 -4.50 0.42 0.79
CA GLY A 54 -5.82 0.08 1.32
C GLY A 54 -5.97 0.49 2.78
N VAL A 55 -4.96 0.20 3.59
CA VAL A 55 -4.95 0.57 5.02
C VAL A 55 -4.68 2.06 5.21
N ALA A 56 -3.82 2.68 4.39
CA ALA A 56 -3.54 4.12 4.43
C ALA A 56 -4.82 4.96 4.32
N HIS A 57 -5.78 4.52 3.52
CA HIS A 57 -7.08 5.18 3.39
C HIS A 57 -7.82 5.34 4.73
N ARG A 58 -7.61 4.43 5.69
CA ARG A 58 -8.26 4.51 7.01
C ARG A 58 -7.75 5.66 7.86
N TYR A 59 -6.48 6.05 7.70
CA TYR A 59 -5.90 7.15 8.46
C TYR A 59 -6.40 8.53 7.98
N VAL A 60 -7.06 8.59 6.82
CA VAL A 60 -7.64 9.84 6.28
C VAL A 60 -9.18 9.82 6.28
N THR A 61 -9.81 8.66 6.26
CA THR A 61 -11.29 8.54 6.17
C THR A 61 -11.95 7.78 7.33
N GLY A 62 -11.17 7.16 8.21
CA GLY A 62 -11.67 6.28 9.27
C GLY A 62 -11.90 4.83 8.84
N HIS A 63 -11.88 4.51 7.54
CA HIS A 63 -12.15 3.16 7.03
C HIS A 63 -11.09 2.66 6.04
N PRO A 64 -10.55 1.44 6.21
CA PRO A 64 -9.65 0.85 5.23
C PRO A 64 -10.42 0.43 3.98
N LEU A 65 -9.73 0.44 2.84
CA LEU A 65 -10.24 -0.15 1.62
C LEU A 65 -9.87 -1.64 1.59
N THR A 66 -10.75 -2.44 1.03
CA THR A 66 -10.56 -3.87 0.77
C THR A 66 -9.90 -4.10 -0.60
N ALA A 67 -9.36 -5.30 -0.78
CA ALA A 67 -8.74 -5.68 -2.05
C ALA A 67 -9.70 -5.63 -3.26
N GLY A 68 -11.01 -5.78 -3.06
CA GLY A 68 -12.01 -5.74 -4.13
C GLY A 68 -12.33 -4.32 -4.62
N GLU A 69 -12.07 -3.30 -3.80
CA GLU A 69 -12.51 -1.94 -4.13
C GLU A 69 -11.63 -1.28 -5.20
N PHE A 70 -10.33 -1.60 -5.27
CA PHE A 70 -9.40 -1.04 -6.24
C PHE A 70 -8.43 -2.04 -6.83
N SER A 71 -7.82 -1.65 -7.95
CA SER A 71 -6.69 -2.34 -8.54
C SER A 71 -5.36 -1.87 -7.96
N GLY A 72 -4.42 -2.81 -7.76
CA GLY A 72 -3.06 -2.55 -7.28
C GLY A 72 -2.04 -2.28 -8.40
N GLY A 73 -2.46 -1.77 -9.54
CA GLY A 73 -1.60 -1.60 -10.72
C GLY A 73 -0.82 -0.27 -10.76
N ARG A 74 0.09 -0.14 -11.73
CA ARG A 74 0.91 1.08 -11.94
C ARG A 74 0.07 2.35 -12.06
N ARG A 75 -1.06 2.27 -12.76
CA ARG A 75 -1.92 3.43 -13.06
C ARG A 75 -2.68 3.94 -11.84
N THR A 76 -2.84 3.12 -10.81
CA THR A 76 -3.56 3.45 -9.57
C THR A 76 -2.59 3.64 -8.43
N VAL A 77 -2.13 2.54 -7.82
CA VAL A 77 -1.26 2.54 -6.64
C VAL A 77 0.12 3.08 -6.98
N GLY A 78 0.71 2.64 -8.10
CA GLY A 78 2.05 3.09 -8.50
C GLY A 78 2.12 4.61 -8.66
N ARG A 79 1.19 5.19 -9.42
CA ARG A 79 1.12 6.64 -9.65
C ARG A 79 0.90 7.43 -8.35
N LEU A 80 0.05 6.94 -7.45
CA LEU A 80 -0.20 7.58 -6.17
C LEU A 80 1.08 7.60 -5.31
N LEU A 81 1.70 6.43 -5.12
CA LEU A 81 2.91 6.30 -4.31
C LEU A 81 4.07 7.14 -4.86
N THR A 82 4.30 7.11 -6.18
CA THR A 82 5.31 7.97 -6.81
C THR A 82 5.03 9.45 -6.61
N ARG A 83 3.76 9.89 -6.70
CA ARG A 83 3.38 11.29 -6.42
C ARG A 83 3.64 11.69 -4.97
N LEU A 84 3.51 10.75 -4.03
CA LEU A 84 3.79 10.94 -2.61
C LEU A 84 5.29 10.81 -2.26
N GLY A 85 6.16 10.63 -3.27
CA GLY A 85 7.61 10.54 -3.09
C GLY A 85 8.11 9.17 -2.63
N PHE A 86 7.35 8.11 -2.86
CA PHE A 86 7.76 6.74 -2.56
C PHE A 86 8.31 6.00 -3.78
N ASP A 87 9.28 5.12 -3.51
CA ASP A 87 9.83 4.19 -4.50
C ASP A 87 8.90 3.00 -4.70
N VAL A 88 8.44 2.80 -5.93
CA VAL A 88 7.68 1.60 -6.32
C VAL A 88 8.53 0.78 -7.27
N VAL A 89 8.88 -0.43 -6.84
CA VAL A 89 9.63 -1.38 -7.67
C VAL A 89 8.66 -2.35 -8.33
N THR A 90 8.91 -2.63 -9.61
CA THR A 90 8.21 -3.68 -10.35
C THR A 90 9.03 -4.96 -10.31
N ASP A 91 8.55 -5.97 -9.60
CA ASP A 91 9.11 -7.32 -9.69
C ASP A 91 8.46 -8.02 -10.90
N GLY A 92 9.13 -7.91 -12.04
CA GLY A 92 8.72 -8.49 -13.31
C GLY A 92 9.79 -8.22 -14.37
N PRO A 93 10.01 -9.14 -15.33
CA PRO A 93 10.99 -8.92 -16.39
C PRO A 93 10.62 -7.62 -17.14
N ARG A 94 11.63 -6.79 -17.37
CA ARG A 94 11.51 -5.59 -18.22
C ARG A 94 11.05 -5.96 -19.62
#